data_AF-A0A933RAI8-F1
#
_entry.id   AF-A0A933RAI8-F1
#
_cell.length_a   1.000
_cell.length_b   1.000
_cell.length_c   1.000
_cell.angle_alpha   90.00
_cell.angle_beta   90.00
_cell.angle_gamma   90.00
#
_symmetry.space_group_name_H-M   'P 1'
#
loop_
_entity.id
_entity.type
_entity.pdbx_description
1 polymer ?
#
loop_
_entity_poly.entity_id
_entity_poly.type
_entity_poly.pdbx_seq_one_letter_code
_entity_poly.pdbx_strand_id
1 'polypeptide(L)'
;MIAIIRVLTEAGGEHDITQTPSKFWPESYEMWFGVPASLIIFGLLFKFAGPMAKKAFAARTTKIQGELDAAEADRSAADTEAAQIRTAKGDIEGERARILADAEAQAAAIREDGAARIAAEVAELEARADADIVAASGRADAELRAEIARLSSAAVDHVVTGSLDAATQQELIENFIQRVGASA
;
A
#
# COMPACT_ATOMS: atom_id res chain seq x y z
N MET A 1 27.43 67.81 108.21
CA MET A 1 27.45 68.03 106.74
C MET A 1 28.74 67.52 106.06
N ILE A 2 29.43 66.53 106.65
CA ILE A 2 30.66 65.91 106.07
C ILE A 2 30.41 64.42 105.67
N ALA A 3 29.32 63.81 106.13
CA ALA A 3 28.96 62.42 105.81
C ALA A 3 28.35 62.23 104.40
N ILE A 4 27.85 63.30 103.76
CA ILE A 4 27.18 63.21 102.44
C ILE A 4 28.19 63.16 101.28
N ILE A 5 29.41 63.68 101.46
CA ILE A 5 30.43 63.69 100.39
C ILE A 5 31.09 62.30 100.20
N ARG A 6 31.07 61.43 101.22
CA ARG A 6 31.68 60.09 101.15
C ARG A 6 30.84 59.08 100.35
N VAL A 7 29.52 59.23 100.35
CA VAL A 7 28.57 58.29 99.71
C VAL A 7 28.55 58.41 98.18
N LEU A 8 29.01 59.53 97.61
CA LEU A 8 29.08 59.71 96.15
C LEU A 8 30.41 59.24 95.52
N THR A 9 31.38 58.77 96.32
CA THR A 9 32.67 58.25 95.83
C THR A 9 32.68 56.72 95.65
N GLU A 10 31.65 56.00 96.11
CA GLU A 10 31.55 54.54 96.00
C GLU A 10 30.63 54.06 94.87
N ALA A 11 30.02 54.99 94.11
CA ALA A 11 29.11 54.69 92.99
C ALA A 11 29.81 54.63 91.61
N GLY A 12 31.10 54.33 91.58
CA GLY A 12 31.89 54.12 90.37
C GLY A 12 32.31 52.65 90.25
N GLY A 13 31.33 51.75 90.13
CA GLY A 13 31.60 50.34 89.84
C GLY A 13 32.19 50.22 88.44
N GLU A 14 33.48 49.89 88.38
CA GLU A 14 34.22 49.64 87.15
C GLU A 14 33.67 48.35 86.50
N HIS A 15 32.77 48.50 85.52
CA HIS A 15 32.44 47.40 84.63
C HIS A 15 33.65 47.18 83.70
N ASP A 16 34.46 46.21 84.09
CA ASP A 16 35.61 45.73 83.32
C ASP A 16 35.13 45.13 81.99
N ILE A 17 35.17 45.96 80.93
CA ILE A 17 34.87 45.61 79.54
C ILE A 17 35.98 44.76 78.88
N THR A 18 36.99 44.31 79.64
CA THR A 18 38.15 43.59 79.09
C THR A 18 38.18 42.10 79.40
N GLN A 19 37.15 41.54 80.05
CA GLN A 19 37.04 40.08 80.14
C GLN A 19 36.46 39.50 78.87
N THR A 20 37.26 38.65 78.21
CA THR A 20 36.78 37.74 77.18
C THR A 20 35.89 36.70 77.89
N PRO A 21 34.58 36.64 77.60
CA PRO A 21 33.72 35.66 78.25
C PRO A 21 34.21 34.26 77.88
N SER A 22 34.09 33.33 78.84
CA SER A 22 34.61 31.98 78.78
C SER A 22 34.43 31.32 77.41
N LYS A 23 35.54 30.79 76.86
CA LYS A 23 35.68 30.15 75.54
C LYS A 23 34.63 29.07 75.19
N PHE A 24 33.91 28.56 76.18
CA PHE A 24 32.94 27.47 76.02
C PHE A 24 31.54 27.78 76.53
N TRP A 25 31.35 28.85 77.31
CA TRP A 25 30.07 29.15 77.95
C TRP A 25 29.68 30.61 77.69
N PRO A 26 28.52 30.86 77.06
CA PRO A 26 28.01 32.21 76.86
C PRO A 26 27.67 32.86 78.20
N GLU A 27 27.57 34.19 78.22
CA GLU A 27 27.19 34.92 79.43
C GLU A 27 25.84 34.40 79.97
N SER A 28 25.73 34.25 81.29
CA SER A 28 24.55 33.66 81.94
C SER A 28 23.26 34.40 81.54
N TYR A 29 23.35 35.72 81.32
CA TYR A 29 22.24 36.54 80.84
C TYR A 29 21.79 36.20 79.41
N GLU A 30 22.72 35.99 78.47
CA GLU A 30 22.39 35.58 77.10
C GLU A 30 21.77 34.19 77.03
N MET A 31 22.11 33.28 77.95
CA MET A 31 21.50 31.95 78.00
C MET A 31 20.01 32.01 78.38
N TRP A 32 19.65 32.84 79.37
CA TRP A 32 18.27 32.97 79.86
C TRP A 32 17.33 33.66 78.86
N PHE A 33 17.81 34.62 78.07
CA PHE A 33 16.99 35.31 77.06
C PHE A 33 17.16 34.72 75.64
N GLY A 34 18.35 34.25 75.30
CA GLY A 34 18.69 33.73 73.97
C GLY A 34 18.09 32.35 73.68
N VAL A 35 18.00 31.46 74.67
CA VAL A 35 17.36 30.14 74.48
C VAL A 35 15.85 30.29 74.20
N PRO A 36 15.06 31.03 75.00
CA PRO A 36 13.66 31.29 74.67
C PRO A 36 13.47 32.02 73.33
N ALA A 37 14.29 33.04 73.03
CA ALA A 37 14.24 33.74 71.74
C ALA A 37 14.50 32.80 70.56
N SER A 38 15.51 31.94 70.66
CA SER A 38 15.83 30.93 69.64
C SER A 38 14.70 29.92 69.47
N LEU A 39 14.09 29.45 70.57
CA LEU A 39 12.94 28.54 70.53
C LEU A 39 11.70 29.19 69.92
N ILE A 40 11.45 30.48 70.19
CA ILE A 40 10.35 31.24 69.58
C ILE A 40 10.58 31.34 68.07
N ILE A 41 11.79 31.70 67.63
CA ILE A 41 12.13 31.78 66.19
C ILE A 41 12.02 30.41 65.53
N PHE A 42 12.56 29.34 66.13
CA PHE A 42 12.42 27.97 65.62
C PHE A 42 10.97 27.51 65.56
N GLY A 43 10.17 27.83 66.58
CA GLY A 43 8.74 27.52 66.62
C GLY A 43 7.96 28.23 65.52
N LEU A 44 8.25 29.51 65.28
CA LEU A 44 7.67 30.27 64.17
C LEU A 44 8.12 29.71 62.81
N LEU A 45 9.41 29.41 62.61
CA LEU A 45 9.90 28.78 61.38
C LEU A 45 9.25 27.42 61.15
N PHE A 46 9.14 26.57 62.16
CA PHE A 46 8.48 25.27 62.02
C PHE A 46 7.00 25.43 61.67
N LYS A 47 6.30 26.37 62.30
CA LYS A 47 4.87 26.62 62.06
C LYS A 47 4.58 27.25 60.70
N PHE A 48 5.45 28.14 60.20
CA PHE A 48 5.24 28.86 58.93
C PHE A 48 5.99 28.26 57.74
N ALA A 49 7.27 27.89 57.88
CA ALA A 49 8.07 27.30 56.80
C ALA A 49 7.85 25.78 56.66
N GLY A 50 7.57 25.07 57.76
CA GLY A 50 7.26 23.64 57.75
C GLY A 50 6.13 23.22 56.78
N PRO A 51 4.94 23.86 56.79
CA PRO A 51 3.88 23.52 55.84
C PRO A 51 4.27 23.86 54.39
N MET A 52 5.03 24.92 54.15
CA MET A 52 5.50 25.29 52.81
C MET A 52 6.48 24.24 52.25
N ALA A 53 7.43 23.78 53.06
CA ALA A 53 8.36 22.71 52.68
C ALA A 53 7.64 21.39 52.38
N LYS A 54 6.70 20.98 53.24
CA LYS A 54 5.88 19.77 53.01
C LYS A 54 5.08 19.87 51.70
N LYS A 55 4.48 21.02 51.43
CA LYS A 55 3.74 21.26 50.19
C LYS A 55 4.65 21.17 48.96
N ALA A 56 5.86 21.72 49.03
CA ALA A 56 6.82 21.66 47.93
C ALA A 56 7.28 20.23 47.63
N PHE A 57 7.63 19.44 48.66
CA PHE A 57 7.99 18.04 48.49
C PHE A 57 6.83 17.20 47.96
N ALA A 58 5.62 17.38 48.52
CA ALA A 58 4.43 16.69 48.04
C ALA A 58 4.14 17.02 46.56
N ALA A 59 4.19 18.31 46.18
CA ALA A 59 3.99 18.73 44.79
C ALA A 59 5.04 18.13 43.84
N ARG A 60 6.30 18.05 44.26
CA ARG A 60 7.36 17.40 43.48
C ARG A 60 7.10 15.90 43.33
N THR A 61 6.72 15.22 44.41
CA THR A 61 6.38 13.78 44.36
C THR A 61 5.20 13.53 43.44
N THR A 62 4.11 14.32 43.55
CA THR A 62 2.96 14.20 42.66
C THR A 62 3.34 14.46 41.20
N LYS A 63 4.18 15.47 40.93
CA LYS A 63 4.68 15.75 39.58
C LYS A 63 5.47 14.57 39.01
N ILE A 64 6.43 14.04 39.78
CA ILE A 64 7.26 12.90 39.34
C ILE A 64 6.40 11.66 39.12
N GLN A 65 5.45 11.38 40.02
CA GLN A 65 4.55 10.25 39.85
C GLN A 65 3.72 10.41 38.58
N GLY A 66 3.17 11.60 38.33
CA GLY A 66 2.43 11.88 37.10
C GLY A 66 3.29 11.75 35.84
N GLU A 67 4.55 12.19 35.87
CA GLU A 67 5.49 12.02 34.76
C GLU A 67 5.84 10.54 34.52
N LEU A 68 6.00 9.74 35.59
CA LEU A 68 6.24 8.31 35.49
C LEU A 68 5.03 7.56 34.94
N ASP A 69 3.83 7.86 35.45
CA ASP A 69 2.58 7.25 35.00
C ASP A 69 2.32 7.59 33.52
N ALA A 70 2.58 8.84 33.11
CA ALA A 70 2.47 9.25 31.72
C ALA A 70 3.50 8.53 30.83
N ALA A 71 4.75 8.41 31.27
CA ALA A 71 5.78 7.71 30.51
C ALA A 71 5.48 6.21 30.37
N GLU A 72 4.91 5.57 31.41
CA GLU A 72 4.47 4.18 31.35
C GLU A 72 3.29 4.01 30.40
N ALA A 73 2.31 4.92 30.42
CA ALA A 73 1.19 4.92 29.49
C ALA A 73 1.66 5.10 28.04
N ASP A 74 2.56 6.06 27.78
CA ASP A 74 3.13 6.32 26.45
C ASP A 74 3.90 5.10 25.94
N ARG A 75 4.70 4.47 26.82
CA ARG A 75 5.43 3.24 26.47
C ARG A 75 4.48 2.09 26.13
N SER A 76 3.45 1.88 26.94
CA SER A 76 2.45 0.83 26.69
C SER A 76 1.68 1.09 25.40
N ALA A 77 1.35 2.34 25.09
CA ALA A 77 0.69 2.73 23.85
C ALA A 77 1.60 2.46 22.63
N ALA A 78 2.88 2.84 22.71
CA ALA A 78 3.86 2.60 21.65
C ALA A 78 4.10 1.10 21.41
N ASP A 79 4.20 0.28 22.47
CA ASP A 79 4.34 -1.17 22.34
C ASP A 79 3.11 -1.82 21.68
N THR A 80 1.91 -1.33 22.02
CA THR A 80 0.64 -1.76 21.43
C THR A 80 0.57 -1.39 19.95
N GLU A 81 0.89 -0.15 19.59
CA GLU A 81 0.92 0.32 18.20
C GLU A 81 1.95 -0.46 17.39
N ALA A 82 3.16 -0.68 17.92
CA ALA A 82 4.19 -1.48 17.26
C ALA A 82 3.74 -2.93 17.02
N ALA A 83 2.98 -3.52 17.94
CA ALA A 83 2.41 -4.86 17.77
C ALA A 83 1.31 -4.89 16.69
N GLN A 84 0.43 -3.88 16.66
CA GLN A 84 -0.59 -3.73 15.62
C GLN A 84 0.05 -3.56 14.24
N ILE A 85 1.05 -2.69 14.11
CA ILE A 85 1.79 -2.49 12.84
C ILE A 85 2.47 -3.77 12.39
N ARG A 86 3.11 -4.52 13.29
CA ARG A 86 3.74 -5.81 12.96
C ARG A 86 2.72 -6.83 12.47
N THR A 87 1.55 -6.89 13.11
CA THR A 87 0.45 -7.77 12.71
C THR A 87 -0.10 -7.37 11.35
N ALA A 88 -0.39 -6.07 11.13
CA ALA A 88 -0.87 -5.56 9.86
C ALA A 88 0.12 -5.80 8.71
N LYS A 89 1.44 -5.68 8.97
CA LYS A 89 2.46 -6.04 7.98
C LYS A 89 2.45 -7.53 7.62
N GLY A 90 2.27 -8.40 8.61
CA GLY A 90 2.13 -9.85 8.38
C GLY A 90 0.90 -10.18 7.54
N ASP A 91 -0.22 -9.52 7.84
CA ASP A 91 -1.47 -9.66 7.09
C ASP A 91 -1.33 -9.19 5.64
N ILE A 92 -0.64 -8.06 5.40
CA ILE A 92 -0.35 -7.55 4.04
C ILE A 92 0.46 -8.55 3.21
N GLU A 93 1.50 -9.18 3.78
CA GLU A 93 2.29 -10.16 3.02
C GLU A 93 1.48 -11.43 2.71
N GLY A 94 0.64 -11.87 3.65
CA GLY A 94 -0.31 -12.97 3.43
C GLY A 94 -1.33 -12.65 2.33
N GLU A 95 -1.92 -11.46 2.38
CA GLU A 95 -2.88 -11.00 1.38
C GLU A 95 -2.24 -10.84 0.01
N ARG A 96 -1.01 -10.31 -0.05
CA ARG A 96 -0.23 -10.22 -1.28
C ARG A 96 0.03 -11.61 -1.88
N ALA A 97 0.45 -12.57 -1.06
CA ALA A 97 0.65 -13.94 -1.50
C ALA A 97 -0.65 -14.56 -2.03
N ARG A 98 -1.79 -14.30 -1.38
CA ARG A 98 -3.11 -14.73 -1.85
C ARG A 98 -3.47 -14.11 -3.20
N ILE A 99 -3.30 -12.80 -3.36
CA ILE A 99 -3.58 -12.08 -4.60
C ILE A 99 -2.70 -12.61 -5.75
N LEU A 100 -1.41 -12.87 -5.49
CA LEU A 100 -0.51 -13.42 -6.50
C LEU A 100 -0.91 -14.84 -6.91
N ALA A 101 -1.24 -15.70 -5.95
CA ALA A 101 -1.70 -17.05 -6.24
C ALA A 101 -3.01 -17.08 -7.06
N ASP A 102 -3.96 -16.19 -6.73
CA ASP A 102 -5.20 -16.04 -7.49
C ASP A 102 -4.96 -15.51 -8.91
N ALA A 103 -4.08 -14.51 -9.05
CA ALA A 103 -3.69 -13.99 -10.36
C ALA A 103 -2.99 -15.05 -11.24
N GLU A 104 -2.13 -15.89 -10.65
CA GLU A 104 -1.48 -17.01 -11.34
C GLU A 104 -2.50 -18.05 -11.80
N ALA A 105 -3.46 -18.41 -10.94
CA ALA A 105 -4.54 -19.33 -11.28
C ALA A 105 -5.43 -18.79 -12.41
N GLN A 106 -5.83 -17.51 -12.34
CA GLN A 106 -6.60 -16.86 -13.40
C GLN A 106 -5.81 -16.78 -14.70
N ALA A 107 -4.53 -16.43 -14.65
CA ALA A 107 -3.67 -16.38 -15.84
C ALA A 107 -3.47 -17.76 -16.47
N ALA A 108 -3.43 -18.83 -15.68
CA ALA A 108 -3.39 -20.20 -16.19
C ALA A 108 -4.71 -20.57 -16.87
N ALA A 109 -5.85 -20.28 -16.23
CA ALA A 109 -7.18 -20.54 -16.78
C ALA A 109 -7.42 -19.78 -18.10
N ILE A 110 -7.06 -18.50 -18.18
CA ILE A 110 -7.18 -17.70 -19.41
C ILE A 110 -6.29 -18.25 -20.52
N ARG A 111 -5.09 -18.75 -20.21
CA ARG A 111 -4.22 -19.37 -21.21
C ARG A 111 -4.78 -20.67 -21.74
N GLU A 112 -5.32 -21.52 -20.86
CA GLU A 112 -5.93 -22.79 -21.25
C GLU A 112 -7.18 -22.58 -22.11
N ASP A 113 -8.12 -21.73 -21.64
CA ASP A 113 -9.33 -21.38 -22.39
C ASP A 113 -9.00 -20.70 -23.73
N GLY A 114 -8.06 -19.75 -23.71
CA GLY A 114 -7.59 -19.07 -24.91
C GLY A 114 -6.96 -20.02 -25.92
N ALA A 115 -6.12 -20.96 -25.47
CA ALA A 115 -5.52 -21.97 -26.34
C ALA A 115 -6.57 -22.91 -26.93
N ALA A 116 -7.54 -23.36 -26.13
CA ALA A 116 -8.63 -24.21 -26.59
C ALA A 116 -9.51 -23.50 -27.62
N ARG A 117 -9.86 -22.23 -27.38
CA ARG A 117 -10.65 -21.42 -28.31
C ARG A 117 -9.91 -21.18 -29.63
N ILE A 118 -8.64 -20.79 -29.58
CA ILE A 118 -7.81 -20.59 -30.78
C ILE A 118 -7.71 -21.90 -31.58
N ALA A 119 -7.49 -23.04 -30.92
CA ALA A 119 -7.43 -24.32 -31.59
C ALA A 119 -8.75 -24.67 -32.32
N ALA A 120 -9.90 -24.39 -31.70
CA ALA A 120 -11.20 -24.57 -32.32
C ALA A 120 -11.42 -23.62 -33.51
N GLU A 121 -11.08 -22.34 -33.37
CA GLU A 121 -11.18 -21.35 -34.44
C GLU A 121 -10.28 -21.69 -35.64
N VAL A 122 -9.06 -22.16 -35.38
CA VAL A 122 -8.13 -22.62 -36.44
C VAL A 122 -8.70 -23.83 -37.17
N ALA A 123 -9.21 -24.83 -36.45
CA ALA A 123 -9.81 -26.01 -37.08
C ALA A 123 -11.03 -25.66 -37.94
N GLU A 124 -11.88 -24.72 -37.47
CA GLU A 124 -13.01 -24.21 -38.25
C GLU A 124 -12.54 -23.45 -39.50
N LEU A 125 -11.50 -22.62 -39.37
CA LEU A 125 -10.94 -21.86 -40.47
C LEU A 125 -10.33 -22.79 -41.54
N GLU A 126 -9.58 -23.82 -41.13
CA GLU A 126 -9.01 -24.83 -42.03
C GLU A 126 -10.12 -25.58 -42.77
N ALA A 127 -11.16 -26.04 -42.05
CA ALA A 127 -12.29 -26.73 -42.67
C ALA A 127 -13.03 -25.85 -43.70
N ARG A 128 -13.18 -24.54 -43.42
CA ARG A 128 -13.75 -23.58 -44.37
C ARG A 128 -12.84 -23.35 -45.57
N ALA A 129 -11.53 -23.20 -45.34
CA ALA A 129 -10.55 -23.01 -46.42
C ALA A 129 -10.54 -24.22 -47.36
N ASP A 130 -10.57 -25.44 -46.83
CA ASP A 130 -10.66 -26.67 -47.62
C ASP A 130 -11.95 -26.72 -48.45
N ALA A 131 -13.09 -26.37 -47.85
CA ALA A 131 -14.36 -26.30 -48.57
C ALA A 131 -14.34 -25.25 -49.70
N ASP A 132 -13.74 -24.08 -49.44
CA ASP A 132 -13.59 -23.01 -50.43
C ASP A 132 -12.66 -23.41 -51.58
N ILE A 133 -11.56 -24.11 -51.28
CA ILE A 133 -10.65 -24.66 -52.30
C ILE A 133 -11.39 -25.63 -53.20
N VAL A 134 -12.14 -26.59 -52.64
CA VAL A 134 -12.92 -27.56 -53.41
C VAL A 134 -13.96 -26.86 -54.28
N ALA A 135 -14.67 -25.88 -53.74
CA ALA A 135 -15.65 -25.09 -54.48
C ALA A 135 -15.01 -24.25 -55.59
N ALA A 136 -13.83 -23.66 -55.35
CA ALA A 136 -13.08 -22.90 -56.35
C ALA A 136 -12.56 -23.80 -57.49
N SER A 137 -11.99 -24.96 -57.16
CA SER A 137 -11.57 -25.95 -58.16
C SER A 137 -12.73 -26.42 -59.03
N GLY A 138 -13.89 -26.71 -58.43
CA GLY A 138 -15.09 -27.09 -59.19
C GLY A 138 -15.57 -26.00 -60.15
N ARG A 139 -15.53 -24.72 -59.73
CA ARG A 139 -15.85 -23.58 -60.61
C ARG A 139 -14.83 -23.43 -61.74
N ALA A 140 -13.54 -23.51 -61.44
CA ALA A 140 -12.47 -23.41 -62.44
C ALA A 140 -12.58 -24.54 -63.50
N ASP A 141 -12.87 -25.76 -63.08
CA ASP A 141 -13.09 -26.90 -63.99
C ASP A 141 -14.30 -26.68 -64.90
N ALA A 142 -15.40 -26.17 -64.35
CA ALA A 142 -16.61 -25.88 -65.12
C ALA A 142 -16.36 -24.77 -66.16
N GLU A 143 -15.67 -23.69 -65.76
CA GLU A 143 -15.26 -22.60 -66.64
C GLU A 143 -14.33 -23.10 -67.76
N LEU A 144 -13.33 -23.92 -67.42
CA LEU A 144 -12.41 -24.50 -68.40
C LEU A 144 -13.14 -25.38 -69.43
N ARG A 145 -14.07 -26.23 -68.98
CA ARG A 145 -14.89 -27.06 -69.88
C ARG A 145 -15.77 -26.22 -70.80
N ALA A 146 -16.36 -25.15 -70.29
CA ALA A 146 -17.18 -24.23 -71.09
C ALA A 146 -16.33 -23.54 -72.17
N GLU A 147 -15.12 -23.10 -71.83
CA GLU A 147 -14.21 -22.45 -72.77
C GLU A 147 -13.68 -23.43 -73.83
N ILE A 148 -13.35 -24.67 -73.44
CA ILE A 148 -12.98 -25.73 -74.38
C ILE A 148 -14.13 -26.01 -75.36
N ALA A 149 -15.37 -26.12 -74.86
CA ALA A 149 -16.54 -26.35 -75.72
C ALA A 149 -16.73 -25.18 -76.71
N ARG A 150 -16.57 -23.94 -76.24
CA ARG A 150 -16.64 -22.72 -77.07
C ARG A 150 -15.57 -22.70 -78.17
N LEU A 151 -14.31 -22.95 -77.82
CA LEU A 151 -13.19 -23.00 -78.78
C LEU A 151 -13.35 -24.15 -79.78
N SER A 152 -13.81 -25.31 -79.32
CA SER A 152 -14.05 -26.47 -80.18
C SER A 152 -15.16 -26.20 -81.19
N SER A 153 -16.28 -25.59 -80.78
CA SER A 153 -17.35 -25.16 -81.69
C SER A 153 -16.82 -24.20 -82.74
N ALA A 154 -16.06 -23.17 -82.34
CA ALA A 154 -15.49 -22.20 -83.26
C ALA A 154 -14.51 -22.84 -84.27
N ALA A 155 -13.71 -23.82 -83.83
CA ALA A 155 -12.82 -24.58 -84.70
C ALA A 155 -13.61 -25.45 -85.69
N VAL A 156 -14.66 -26.15 -85.25
CA VAL A 156 -15.53 -26.96 -86.13
C VAL A 156 -16.19 -26.10 -87.19
N ASP A 157 -16.75 -24.94 -86.83
CA ASP A 157 -17.36 -24.01 -87.78
C ASP A 157 -16.37 -23.59 -88.88
N HIS A 158 -15.12 -23.31 -88.50
CA HIS A 158 -14.05 -22.94 -89.43
C HIS A 158 -13.60 -24.12 -90.32
N VAL A 159 -13.51 -25.35 -89.79
CA VAL A 159 -13.15 -26.53 -90.60
C VAL A 159 -14.25 -26.88 -91.60
N VAL A 160 -15.52 -26.91 -91.17
CA VAL A 160 -16.66 -27.25 -92.03
C VAL A 160 -16.84 -26.22 -93.15
N THR A 161 -16.74 -24.92 -92.85
CA THR A 161 -16.78 -23.88 -93.90
C THR A 161 -15.59 -23.94 -94.84
N GLY A 162 -14.41 -24.35 -94.37
CA GLY A 162 -13.23 -24.57 -95.19
C GLY A 162 -13.26 -25.85 -96.05
N SER A 163 -14.04 -26.87 -95.68
CA SER A 163 -14.08 -28.18 -96.35
C SER A 163 -15.31 -28.42 -97.24
N LEU A 164 -16.28 -27.50 -97.29
CA LEU A 164 -17.48 -27.63 -98.12
C LEU A 164 -17.17 -27.31 -99.59
N ASP A 165 -17.04 -28.34 -100.42
CA ASP A 165 -17.06 -28.22 -101.88
C ASP A 165 -18.45 -28.53 -102.48
N ALA A 166 -18.62 -28.23 -103.76
CA ALA A 166 -19.91 -28.39 -104.45
C ALA A 166 -20.39 -29.87 -104.50
N ALA A 167 -19.47 -30.83 -104.53
CA ALA A 167 -19.82 -32.25 -104.54
C ALA A 167 -20.36 -32.71 -103.17
N THR A 168 -19.72 -32.27 -102.09
CA THR A 168 -20.10 -32.56 -100.71
C THR A 168 -21.47 -31.94 -100.37
N GLN A 169 -21.74 -30.71 -100.84
CA GLN A 169 -23.06 -30.09 -100.67
C GLN A 169 -24.18 -30.90 -101.34
N GLN A 170 -23.94 -31.42 -102.55
CA GLN A 170 -24.93 -32.22 -103.29
C GLN A 170 -25.24 -33.52 -102.54
N GLU A 171 -24.23 -34.19 -102.00
CA GLU A 171 -24.37 -35.44 -101.23
C GLU A 171 -25.13 -35.24 -99.90
N LEU A 172 -24.90 -34.10 -99.22
CA LEU A 172 -25.63 -33.75 -97.99
C LEU A 172 -27.13 -33.51 -98.26
N ILE A 173 -27.47 -32.88 -99.39
CA ILE A 173 -28.86 -32.65 -99.80
C ILE A 173 -29.57 -33.98 -100.07
N GLU A 174 -28.94 -34.89 -100.81
CA GLU A 174 -29.51 -36.20 -101.14
C GLU A 174 -29.74 -37.05 -99.87
N ASN A 175 -28.78 -37.07 -98.94
CA ASN A 175 -28.93 -37.75 -97.64
C ASN A 175 -30.04 -37.15 -96.78
N PHE A 176 -30.21 -35.82 -96.80
CA PHE A 176 -31.31 -35.17 -96.07
C PHE A 176 -32.67 -35.56 -96.66
N ILE A 177 -32.81 -35.56 -97.99
CA ILE A 177 -34.02 -35.99 -98.69
C ILE A 177 -34.36 -37.44 -98.33
N GLN A 178 -33.37 -38.34 -98.33
CA GLN A 178 -33.59 -39.73 -97.91
C GLN A 178 -34.04 -39.85 -96.46
N ARG A 179 -33.46 -39.07 -95.53
CA ARG A 179 -33.76 -39.19 -94.09
C ARG A 179 -35.10 -38.59 -93.70
N VAL A 180 -35.51 -37.49 -94.33
CA VAL A 180 -36.85 -36.92 -94.16
C VAL A 180 -37.89 -37.79 -94.85
N GLY A 181 -37.58 -38.31 -96.05
CA GLY A 181 -38.45 -39.25 -96.75
C GLY A 181 -38.62 -40.60 -96.04
N ALA A 182 -37.65 -41.02 -95.21
CA ALA A 182 -37.72 -42.26 -94.42
C ALA A 182 -38.30 -42.08 -93.01
N SER A 183 -38.47 -40.84 -92.52
CA SER A 183 -39.08 -40.53 -91.22
C SER A 183 -40.54 -40.08 -91.33
N ALA A 184 -41.12 -40.13 -92.54
CA ALA A 184 -42.54 -39.96 -92.84
C ALA A 184 -43.13 -41.32 -93.27
#